data_AF-A0A3N6BN79-F1
#
_entry.id   AF-A0A3N6BN79-F1
#
_cell.length_a   1.000
_cell.length_b   1.000
_cell.length_c   1.000
_cell.angle_alpha   90.00
_cell.angle_beta   90.00
_cell.angle_gamma   90.00
#
_symmetry.space_group_name_H-M   'P 1'
#
loop_
_entity.id
_entity.type
_entity.pdbx_description
1 polymer ?
#
loop_
_entity_poly.entity_id
_entity_poly.type
_entity_poly.pdbx_seq_one_letter_code
_entity_poly.pdbx_strand_id
1 'polypeptide(L)'
;MHFLGWVVLVLALIEGGWLAFDGGRALVVGDYVTARSGEYAGRLGPWAKVVSAVGIEPRSTLMKSIHLVLGLTWLATAICFALRLSWAWSGMVVCAVLGLWYLPFGTLLSLVQIILLLLPAVRAARP
;
A
#
# COMPACT_ATOMS: atom_id res chain seq x y z
N MET A 1 -7.82 -12.58 -16.93
CA MET A 1 -7.59 -12.76 -15.47
C MET A 1 -8.87 -13.33 -14.85
N HIS A 2 -8.75 -14.25 -13.89
CA HIS A 2 -9.90 -14.78 -13.14
C HIS A 2 -10.47 -13.71 -12.18
N PHE A 3 -11.72 -13.83 -11.73
CA PHE A 3 -12.38 -12.89 -10.82
C PHE A 3 -11.50 -12.50 -9.62
N LEU A 4 -10.91 -13.50 -8.94
CA LEU A 4 -9.99 -13.27 -7.80
C LEU A 4 -8.75 -12.44 -8.17
N GLY A 5 -8.24 -12.56 -9.40
CA GLY A 5 -7.13 -11.74 -9.88
C GLY A 5 -7.53 -10.26 -10.08
N TRP A 6 -8.78 -10.01 -10.47
CA TRP A 6 -9.33 -8.65 -10.49
C TRP A 6 -9.50 -8.07 -9.08
N VAL A 7 -9.95 -8.89 -8.12
CA VAL A 7 -10.02 -8.48 -6.72
C VAL A 7 -8.63 -8.09 -6.20
N VAL A 8 -7.61 -8.92 -6.43
CA VAL A 8 -6.20 -8.60 -6.10
C VAL A 8 -5.75 -7.28 -6.72
N LEU A 9 -6.10 -7.04 -7.99
CA LEU A 9 -5.75 -5.79 -8.68
C LEU A 9 -6.42 -4.58 -8.02
N VAL A 10 -7.72 -4.66 -7.70
CA VAL A 10 -8.45 -3.58 -7.05
C VAL A 10 -7.89 -3.26 -5.67
N LEU A 11 -7.55 -4.28 -4.87
CA LEU A 11 -6.92 -4.08 -3.56
C LEU A 11 -5.60 -3.30 -3.69
N ALA A 12 -4.75 -3.71 -4.64
CA ALA A 12 -3.48 -3.04 -4.90
C ALA A 12 -3.65 -1.59 -5.39
N LEU A 13 -4.66 -1.33 -6.23
CA LEU A 13 -4.95 0.02 -6.70
C LEU A 13 -5.46 0.92 -5.57
N ILE A 14 -6.28 0.41 -4.67
CA ILE A 14 -6.78 1.17 -3.51
C ILE A 14 -5.63 1.49 -2.57
N GLU A 15 -4.85 0.50 -2.15
CA GLU A 15 -3.79 0.69 -1.17
C GLU A 15 -2.59 1.45 -1.74
N GLY A 16 -2.08 1.02 -2.90
CA GLY A 16 -0.99 1.70 -3.59
C GLY A 16 -1.36 3.12 -4.04
N GLY A 17 -2.61 3.30 -4.51
CA GLY A 17 -3.13 4.61 -4.88
C GLY A 17 -3.23 5.56 -3.69
N TRP A 18 -3.74 5.08 -2.55
CA TRP A 18 -3.82 5.89 -1.34
C TRP A 18 -2.43 6.28 -0.81
N LEU A 19 -1.48 5.34 -0.74
CA LEU A 19 -0.09 5.63 -0.33
C LEU A 19 0.59 6.64 -1.25
N ALA A 20 0.43 6.49 -2.58
CA ALA A 20 1.01 7.41 -3.56
C ALA A 20 0.39 8.82 -3.42
N PHE A 21 -0.93 8.89 -3.32
CA PHE A 21 -1.65 10.15 -3.16
C PHE A 21 -1.27 10.86 -1.86
N ASP A 22 -1.37 10.17 -0.72
CA ASP A 22 -1.17 10.78 0.59
C ASP A 22 0.30 11.14 0.84
N GLY A 23 1.23 10.27 0.45
CA GLY A 23 2.67 10.55 0.48
C GLY A 23 3.06 11.72 -0.44
N GLY A 24 2.56 11.73 -1.67
CA GLY A 24 2.78 12.82 -2.63
C GLY A 24 2.21 14.15 -2.12
N ARG A 25 0.97 14.14 -1.61
CA ARG A 25 0.36 15.30 -0.96
C ARG A 25 1.21 15.77 0.22
N ALA A 26 1.71 14.88 1.06
CA ALA A 26 2.50 15.24 2.23
C ALA A 26 3.85 15.88 1.90
N LEU A 27 4.44 15.53 0.75
CA LEU A 27 5.62 16.18 0.22
C LEU A 27 5.30 17.57 -0.36
N VAL A 28 4.17 17.73 -1.05
CA VAL A 28 3.81 18.99 -1.74
C VAL A 28 3.17 20.01 -0.80
N VAL A 29 2.23 19.57 0.04
CA VAL A 29 1.41 20.40 0.94
C VAL A 29 2.03 20.48 2.34
N GLY A 30 2.99 19.62 2.64
CA GLY A 30 3.69 19.59 3.93
C GLY A 30 3.11 18.63 4.96
N ASP A 31 1.93 18.04 4.71
CA ASP A 31 1.34 17.09 5.65
C ASP A 31 0.46 16.01 5.00
N TYR A 32 0.24 14.90 5.72
CA TYR A 32 -0.71 13.85 5.33
C TYR A 32 -2.16 14.32 5.48
N VAL A 33 -3.08 13.54 4.90
CA VAL A 33 -4.51 13.71 5.14
C VAL A 33 -4.81 13.35 6.60
N THR A 34 -5.31 14.34 7.33
CA THR A 34 -5.74 14.19 8.73
C THR A 34 -7.09 14.87 8.93
N ALA A 35 -7.80 14.51 10.00
CA ALA A 35 -9.03 15.21 10.36
C ALA A 35 -8.71 16.69 10.62
N ARG A 36 -9.53 17.61 10.08
CA ARG A 36 -9.31 19.06 10.24
C ARG A 36 -9.87 19.61 11.55
N SER A 37 -10.81 18.89 12.19
CA SER A 37 -11.49 19.31 13.41
C SER A 37 -11.90 18.09 14.24
N GLY A 38 -12.33 18.34 15.48
CA GLY A 38 -12.72 17.31 16.44
C GLY A 38 -11.55 16.76 17.27
N GLU A 39 -11.82 15.76 18.11
CA GLU A 39 -10.88 15.19 19.07
C GLU A 39 -9.57 14.64 18.44
N TYR A 40 -9.66 14.17 17.19
CA TYR A 40 -8.56 13.59 16.43
C TYR A 40 -7.94 14.55 15.40
N ALA A 41 -8.23 15.85 15.49
CA ALA A 41 -7.70 16.84 14.55
C ALA A 41 -6.17 16.79 14.47
N GLY A 42 -5.64 16.79 13.25
CA GLY A 42 -4.21 16.75 12.98
C GLY A 42 -3.51 15.43 13.37
N ARG A 43 -4.19 14.43 13.93
CA ARG A 43 -3.53 13.17 14.32
C ARG A 43 -3.30 12.27 13.11
N LEU A 44 -2.11 11.66 13.07
CA LEU A 44 -1.82 10.59 12.11
C LEU A 44 -2.50 9.29 12.53
N GLY A 45 -2.64 8.37 11.56
CA GLY A 45 -3.15 7.03 11.81
C GLY A 45 -2.24 6.20 12.73
N PRO A 46 -2.71 5.05 13.23
CA PRO A 46 -1.94 4.19 14.14
C PRO A 46 -0.58 3.73 13.61
N TRP A 47 -0.40 3.64 12.28
CA TRP A 47 0.88 3.37 11.63
C TRP A 47 2.01 4.30 12.10
N ALA A 48 1.69 5.55 12.48
CA ALA A 48 2.68 6.52 12.94
C ALA A 48 3.43 6.01 14.18
N LYS A 49 2.74 5.27 15.06
CA LYS A 49 3.36 4.67 16.25
C LYS A 49 4.33 3.53 15.88
N VAL A 50 4.01 2.76 14.83
CA VAL A 50 4.86 1.67 14.35
C VAL A 50 6.16 2.22 13.81
N VAL A 51 6.09 3.25 12.95
CA VAL A 51 7.31 3.82 12.35
C VAL A 51 8.13 4.62 13.38
N SER A 52 7.48 5.31 14.32
CA SER A 52 8.19 5.99 15.41
C SER A 52 8.90 5.00 16.34
N ALA A 53 8.32 3.81 16.56
CA ALA A 53 8.93 2.78 17.40
C ALA A 53 10.25 2.25 16.82
N VAL A 54 10.44 2.33 15.50
CA VAL A 54 11.71 1.98 14.83
C VAL A 54 12.59 3.20 14.55
N GLY A 55 12.29 4.35 15.16
CA GLY A 55 13.11 5.56 15.11
C GLY A 55 12.87 6.48 13.90
N ILE A 56 11.80 6.25 13.13
CA ILE A 56 11.45 7.11 11.99
C ILE A 56 10.41 8.14 12.45
N GLU A 57 10.76 9.43 12.36
CA GLU A 57 9.82 10.53 12.59
C GLU A 57 8.67 10.46 11.55
N PRO A 58 7.41 10.24 11.96
CA PRO A 58 6.31 9.94 11.02
C PRO A 58 6.05 11.02 9.97
N ARG A 59 6.30 12.30 10.30
CA ARG A 59 6.14 13.44 9.37
C ARG A 59 7.42 13.83 8.63
N SER A 60 8.51 13.09 8.82
CA SER A 60 9.76 13.35 8.10
C SER A 60 9.59 13.23 6.59
N THR A 61 10.42 13.95 5.85
CA THR A 61 10.51 13.81 4.38
C THR A 61 10.79 12.36 3.99
N LEU A 62 11.61 11.64 4.76
CA LEU A 62 11.88 10.22 4.55
C LEU A 62 10.59 9.40 4.55
N MET A 63 9.76 9.53 5.58
CA MET A 63 8.55 8.72 5.69
C MET A 63 7.52 9.04 4.61
N LYS A 64 7.43 10.31 4.22
CA LYS A 64 6.56 10.75 3.12
C LYS A 64 7.02 10.18 1.78
N SER A 65 8.33 10.16 1.55
CA SER A 65 8.93 9.52 0.38
C SER A 65 8.72 8.01 0.38
N ILE A 66 8.79 7.33 1.53
CA ILE A 66 8.48 5.91 1.64
C ILE A 66 7.03 5.62 1.21
N HIS A 67 6.06 6.41 1.69
CA HIS A 67 4.65 6.28 1.24
C HIS A 67 4.55 6.44 -0.28
N LEU A 68 5.11 7.51 -0.82
CA LEU A 68 5.02 7.80 -2.26
C LEU A 68 5.67 6.71 -3.11
N VAL A 69 6.90 6.32 -2.79
CA VAL A 69 7.66 5.32 -3.56
C VAL A 69 7.01 3.94 -3.46
N LEU A 70 6.57 3.53 -2.28
CA LEU A 70 5.86 2.26 -2.12
C LEU A 70 4.56 2.27 -2.91
N GLY A 71 3.77 3.35 -2.83
CA GLY A 71 2.53 3.50 -3.58
C GLY A 71 2.75 3.42 -5.09
N LEU A 72 3.70 4.19 -5.64
CA LEU A 72 4.01 4.19 -7.07
C LEU A 72 4.57 2.83 -7.54
N THR A 73 5.42 2.19 -6.74
CA THR A 73 5.95 0.85 -7.04
C THR A 73 4.82 -0.17 -7.10
N TRP A 74 3.87 -0.09 -6.17
CA TRP A 74 2.72 -0.97 -6.14
C TRP A 74 1.80 -0.75 -7.33
N LEU A 75 1.52 0.51 -7.70
CA LEU A 75 0.72 0.83 -8.90
C LEU A 75 1.39 0.33 -10.19
N ALA A 76 2.71 0.53 -10.34
CA ALA A 76 3.46 0.01 -11.48
C ALA A 76 3.40 -1.52 -11.52
N THR A 77 3.58 -2.17 -10.38
CA THR A 77 3.49 -3.63 -10.25
C THR A 77 2.08 -4.13 -10.55
N ALA A 78 1.03 -3.41 -10.17
CA ALA A 78 -0.37 -3.72 -10.48
C ALA A 78 -0.62 -3.67 -12.00
N ILE A 79 -0.04 -2.68 -12.71
CA ILE A 79 -0.07 -2.63 -14.18
C ILE A 79 0.65 -3.84 -14.77
N CYS A 80 1.86 -4.16 -14.30
CA CYS A 80 2.60 -5.34 -14.75
C CYS A 80 1.84 -6.66 -14.47
N PHE A 81 1.09 -6.72 -13.37
CA PHE A 81 0.27 -7.86 -13.01
C PHE A 81 -0.93 -8.00 -13.96
N ALA A 82 -1.57 -6.90 -14.32
CA ALA A 82 -2.62 -6.88 -15.34
C ALA A 82 -2.12 -7.29 -16.73
N LEU A 83 -0.90 -6.88 -17.08
CA LEU A 83 -0.19 -7.27 -18.30
C LEU A 83 0.38 -8.70 -18.27
N ARG A 84 0.21 -9.42 -17.14
CA ARG A 84 0.70 -10.79 -16.94
C ARG A 84 2.21 -10.93 -17.17
N LEU A 85 3.01 -10.00 -16.66
CA LEU A 85 4.46 -10.18 -16.63
C LEU A 85 4.86 -11.22 -15.56
N SER A 86 5.87 -12.05 -15.86
CA SER A 86 6.25 -13.22 -15.05
C SER A 86 6.68 -12.88 -13.61
N TRP A 87 7.29 -11.72 -13.40
CA TRP A 87 7.71 -11.25 -12.09
C TRP A 87 6.61 -10.49 -11.32
N ALA A 88 5.51 -10.09 -11.97
CA ALA A 88 4.56 -9.19 -11.34
C ALA A 88 3.83 -9.83 -10.16
N TRP A 89 3.62 -11.15 -10.17
CA TRP A 89 3.04 -11.86 -9.03
C TRP A 89 3.91 -11.71 -7.78
N SER A 90 5.23 -11.90 -7.88
CA SER A 90 6.13 -11.75 -6.73
C SER A 90 6.23 -10.29 -6.31
N GLY A 91 6.22 -9.36 -7.26
CA GLY A 91 6.12 -7.92 -6.97
C GLY A 91 4.88 -7.57 -6.13
N MET A 92 3.70 -8.09 -6.48
CA MET A 92 2.45 -7.83 -5.74
C MET A 92 2.51 -8.39 -4.31
N VAL A 93 3.15 -9.54 -4.12
CA VAL A 93 3.39 -10.11 -2.77
C VAL A 93 4.35 -9.23 -1.99
N VAL A 94 5.48 -8.81 -2.58
CA VAL A 94 6.46 -7.94 -1.91
C VAL A 94 5.82 -6.62 -1.50
N CYS A 95 5.05 -5.98 -2.38
CA CYS A 95 4.38 -4.72 -2.04
C CYS A 95 3.38 -4.92 -0.89
N ALA A 96 2.57 -6.00 -0.93
CA ALA A 96 1.63 -6.30 0.14
C ALA A 96 2.33 -6.60 1.48
N VAL A 97 3.46 -7.30 1.48
CA VAL A 97 4.24 -7.51 2.70
C VAL A 97 4.79 -6.19 3.23
N LEU A 98 5.31 -5.33 2.34
CA LEU A 98 5.77 -3.99 2.69
C LEU A 98 4.63 -3.06 3.12
N GLY A 99 3.37 -3.34 2.80
CA GLY A 99 2.19 -2.59 3.26
C GLY A 99 1.72 -2.95 4.68
N LEU A 100 2.20 -4.05 5.27
CA LEU A 100 1.70 -4.56 6.56
C LEU A 100 1.87 -3.60 7.74
N TRP A 101 2.75 -2.61 7.67
CA TRP A 101 2.92 -1.61 8.73
C TRP A 101 1.84 -0.50 8.69
N TYR A 102 1.06 -0.39 7.60
CA TYR A 102 0.06 0.67 7.40
C TYR A 102 -1.27 0.39 8.14
N LEU A 103 -1.21 0.41 9.46
CA LEU A 103 -2.32 0.04 10.35
C LEU A 103 -3.52 1.03 10.35
N PRO A 104 -4.74 0.54 10.59
CA PRO A 104 -5.14 -0.88 10.52
C PRO A 104 -5.55 -1.29 9.10
N PHE A 105 -6.01 -0.33 8.29
CA PHE A 105 -6.67 -0.61 7.02
C PHE A 105 -5.71 -1.16 5.96
N GLY A 106 -4.51 -0.59 5.79
CA GLY A 106 -3.53 -1.13 4.85
C GLY A 106 -3.11 -2.54 5.22
N THR A 107 -2.82 -2.79 6.50
CA THR A 107 -2.52 -4.14 6.99
C THR A 107 -3.62 -5.15 6.62
N LEU A 108 -4.90 -4.79 6.79
CA LEU A 108 -6.01 -5.68 6.43
C LEU A 108 -6.05 -5.94 4.91
N LEU A 109 -5.96 -4.89 4.08
CA LEU A 109 -5.97 -5.03 2.62
C LEU A 109 -4.78 -5.86 2.12
N SER A 110 -3.59 -5.57 2.64
CA SER A 110 -2.35 -6.30 2.41
C SER A 110 -2.48 -7.79 2.76
N LEU A 111 -3.03 -8.13 3.93
CA LEU A 111 -3.25 -9.52 4.34
C LEU A 111 -4.22 -10.25 3.40
N VAL A 112 -5.34 -9.63 3.08
CA VAL A 112 -6.31 -10.19 2.13
C VAL A 112 -5.66 -10.41 0.77
N GLN A 113 -4.89 -9.44 0.28
CA GLN A 113 -4.18 -9.54 -0.99
C GLN A 113 -3.16 -10.68 -0.99
N ILE A 114 -2.37 -10.85 0.09
CA ILE A 114 -1.43 -11.96 0.25
C ILE A 114 -2.17 -13.30 0.21
N ILE A 115 -3.24 -13.44 0.98
CA ILE A 115 -4.05 -14.67 1.01
C ILE A 115 -4.55 -15.01 -0.40
N LEU A 116 -5.16 -14.04 -1.09
CA LEU A 116 -5.68 -14.23 -2.44
C LEU A 116 -4.58 -14.59 -3.46
N LEU A 117 -3.41 -13.96 -3.39
CA LEU A 117 -2.26 -14.26 -4.26
C LEU A 117 -1.71 -15.67 -4.05
N LEU A 118 -1.82 -16.20 -2.83
CA LEU A 118 -1.36 -17.54 -2.47
C LEU A 118 -2.37 -18.65 -2.80
N LEU A 119 -3.65 -18.31 -3.03
CA LEU A 119 -4.65 -19.30 -3.43
C LEU A 119 -4.25 -19.98 -4.76
N PRO A 120 -4.42 -21.31 -4.89
CA PRO A 120 -4.06 -22.05 -6.10
C PRO A 120 -4.67 -21.46 -7.38
N ALA A 121 -5.91 -20.97 -7.32
CA ALA A 121 -6.60 -20.39 -8.47
C ALA A 121 -5.92 -19.13 -9.04
N VAL A 122 -5.31 -18.30 -8.19
CA VAL A 122 -4.56 -17.11 -8.63
C VAL A 122 -3.11 -17.47 -8.92
N ARG A 123 -2.53 -18.36 -8.11
CA ARG A 123 -1.15 -18.83 -8.25
C ARG A 123 -0.90 -19.62 -9.53
N ALA A 124 -1.84 -20.47 -9.95
CA ALA A 124 -1.74 -21.23 -11.19
C ALA A 124 -1.97 -20.38 -12.44
N ALA A 125 -2.58 -19.19 -12.28
CA ALA A 125 -2.81 -18.24 -13.38
C ALA A 125 -1.60 -17.33 -13.69
N ARG A 126 -0.46 -17.56 -13.02
CA ARG A 126 0.83 -16.96 -13.39
C ARG A 126 1.10 -17.25 -14.88
N PRO A 127 1.65 -16.28 -15.63
CA PRO A 127 2.14 -16.54 -16.97
C PRO A 127 3.24 -17.62 -16.98
#